data_AF-A0A8K0U899-F1
#
_entry.id   AF-A0A8K0U899-F1
#
_cell.length_a   1.000
_cell.length_b   1.000
_cell.length_c   1.000
_cell.angle_alpha   90.00
_cell.angle_beta   90.00
_cell.angle_gamma   90.00
#
_symmetry.space_group_name_H-M   'P 1'
#
loop_
_entity.id
_entity.type
_entity.pdbx_description
1 polymer ?
#
loop_
_entity_poly.entity_id
_entity_poly.type
_entity_poly.pdbx_seq_one_letter_code
_entity_poly.pdbx_strand_id
1 'polypeptide(L)'
;MAQIREATTAPSPLILYLKDPAVISALDEEKQAHNLKTMLRLTGEKLDRESRRAKQAVARAEQAESRVQELTARLSKAESGKHMVELEAARAQEEIKRRQLQIESLEREVKRLQADVSLLERQRNEADESAARSRDTARKFQMELWTLQAKETGRMEGQRFGVHKWFKTGQIEGWDAGHTEGFESGREDGFTEGHEVGLKQGRKVGRQEGFDEGWEQGRREEREHALQAFDEFFAAEVDPHDPAGPKNLPTLPLSAFSPPSTGTSDMFPLPPTPSTVFPAGVIDSHIRITADGDLAQYKADLGQLVVDKIQGVVLTVQGQQSADGIISSLEGLESRIGLPIYSVLVPFTLGQPPPSGPPAYLSATASPPTTLVTTFTAAISATLEDQVESLKWALENSRVVDIDVHDDIAASDASFYDRFDDLLCKATADKKHTPIVLTNTLPPPLGANFPIVTLMKHPTYMVYQNRISALSLYENLHVKLLPPTWSSDATSRPGALNEWKGKLKLYIGPVLEAFGFERIIFGSSSSSSSGEASKLPAVWYELVRESFAELGVDQDAIDNIFMNNAKRVYGQS
;
A
#
# COMPACT_ATOMS: atom_id res chain seq x y z
N MET A 1 160.38 18.26 -71.81
CA MET A 1 159.78 18.64 -73.11
C MET A 1 158.77 19.76 -72.84
N ALA A 2 159.20 20.92 -72.39
CA ALA A 2 159.63 22.03 -73.27
C ALA A 2 158.55 22.40 -74.31
N GLN A 3 157.75 23.43 -74.00
CA GLN A 3 157.47 24.65 -74.80
C GLN A 3 156.05 25.17 -74.50
N ILE A 4 155.89 26.32 -73.80
CA ILE A 4 155.55 27.66 -74.34
C ILE A 4 154.06 27.71 -74.77
N ARG A 5 153.14 28.58 -74.31
CA ARG A 5 153.10 29.93 -73.71
C ARG A 5 151.66 30.18 -73.21
N GLU A 6 151.47 30.74 -72.01
CA GLU A 6 150.97 32.12 -71.78
C GLU A 6 149.62 32.50 -72.42
N ALA A 7 148.53 32.49 -71.62
CA ALA A 7 147.56 33.59 -71.44
C ALA A 7 146.38 33.12 -70.56
N THR A 8 145.75 34.08 -69.86
CA THR A 8 144.53 34.00 -69.03
C THR A 8 144.68 33.46 -67.60
N THR A 9 145.44 34.22 -66.84
CA THR A 9 145.07 34.83 -65.55
C THR A 9 143.59 35.28 -65.47
N ALA A 10 142.80 34.64 -64.61
CA ALA A 10 141.85 35.25 -63.65
C ALA A 10 140.95 34.17 -63.01
N PRO A 11 140.94 33.97 -61.68
CA PRO A 11 139.86 33.21 -61.05
C PRO A 11 138.55 34.00 -61.19
N SER A 12 137.50 33.36 -61.73
CA SER A 12 136.15 33.94 -61.81
C SER A 12 135.71 34.42 -60.42
N PRO A 13 135.12 35.63 -60.29
CA PRO A 13 134.72 36.21 -58.99
C PRO A 13 133.72 35.33 -58.22
N LEU A 14 133.03 34.38 -58.88
CA LEU A 14 132.19 33.38 -58.22
C LEU A 14 132.98 32.37 -57.37
N ILE A 15 134.22 32.01 -57.76
CA ILE A 15 135.04 31.02 -57.05
C ILE A 15 135.68 31.62 -55.78
N LEU A 16 135.95 32.94 -55.77
CA LEU A 16 136.41 33.65 -54.58
C LEU A 16 135.26 33.90 -53.58
N TYR A 17 134.05 34.16 -54.06
CA TYR A 17 132.85 34.30 -53.21
C TYR A 17 132.42 32.96 -52.57
N LEU A 18 132.63 31.83 -53.25
CA LEU A 18 132.31 30.48 -52.74
C LEU A 18 133.39 29.87 -51.83
N LYS A 19 134.57 30.48 -51.72
CA LYS A 19 135.65 30.09 -50.78
C LYS A 19 135.75 31.00 -49.57
N ASP A 20 134.91 32.03 -49.50
CA ASP A 20 134.83 32.93 -48.36
C ASP A 20 134.18 32.17 -47.18
N PRO A 21 134.86 32.00 -46.04
CA PRO A 21 134.34 31.20 -44.92
C PRO A 21 132.96 31.69 -44.42
N ALA A 22 132.63 32.97 -44.62
CA ALA A 22 131.32 33.52 -44.29
C ALA A 22 130.19 33.00 -45.21
N VAL A 23 130.47 32.77 -46.49
CA VAL A 23 129.46 32.31 -47.48
C VAL A 23 129.20 30.82 -47.34
N ILE A 24 130.23 30.02 -47.02
CA ILE A 24 130.07 28.58 -46.73
C ILE A 24 129.26 28.38 -45.44
N SER A 25 129.53 29.17 -44.39
CA SER A 25 128.74 29.16 -43.15
C SER A 25 127.28 29.49 -43.41
N ALA A 26 126.99 30.54 -44.19
CA ALA A 26 125.63 30.93 -44.52
C ALA A 26 124.86 29.86 -45.32
N LEU A 27 125.52 29.18 -46.26
CA LEU A 27 124.93 28.07 -47.03
C LEU A 27 124.69 26.81 -46.20
N ASP A 28 125.59 26.49 -45.26
CA ASP A 28 125.40 25.40 -44.33
C ASP A 28 124.33 25.72 -43.28
N GLU A 29 124.24 26.97 -42.81
CA GLU A 29 123.15 27.48 -41.98
C GLU A 29 121.80 27.43 -42.73
N GLU A 30 121.76 27.77 -44.02
CA GLU A 30 120.54 27.71 -44.84
C GLU A 30 120.10 26.27 -45.10
N LYS A 31 121.04 25.34 -45.37
CA LYS A 31 120.73 23.90 -45.47
C LYS A 31 120.28 23.33 -44.13
N GLN A 32 120.91 23.72 -43.03
CA GLN A 32 120.48 23.33 -41.69
C GLN A 32 119.08 23.85 -41.39
N ALA A 33 118.78 25.12 -41.72
CA ALA A 33 117.46 25.71 -41.57
C ALA A 33 116.40 25.02 -42.45
N HIS A 34 116.74 24.64 -43.69
CA HIS A 34 115.86 23.89 -44.57
C HIS A 34 115.57 22.47 -44.06
N ASN A 35 116.60 21.77 -43.56
CA ASN A 35 116.45 20.46 -42.92
C ASN A 35 115.62 20.56 -41.64
N LEU A 36 115.81 21.61 -40.84
CA LEU A 36 114.99 21.86 -39.65
C LEU A 36 113.53 22.13 -40.04
N LYS A 37 113.29 22.92 -41.09
CA LYS A 37 111.95 23.24 -41.59
C LYS A 37 111.22 22.01 -42.12
N THR A 38 111.91 21.13 -42.85
CA THR A 38 111.33 19.87 -43.35
C THR A 38 111.04 18.89 -42.22
N MET A 39 111.94 18.78 -41.24
CA MET A 39 111.70 17.98 -40.02
C MET A 39 110.54 18.53 -39.21
N LEU A 40 110.44 19.85 -39.01
CA LEU A 40 109.31 20.49 -38.32
C LEU A 40 107.98 20.29 -39.05
N ARG A 41 107.99 20.32 -40.40
CA ARG A 41 106.78 20.02 -41.19
C ARG A 41 106.35 18.58 -41.02
N LEU A 42 107.29 17.63 -41.09
CA LEU A 42 107.01 16.20 -40.94
C LEU A 42 106.54 15.86 -39.52
N THR A 43 107.12 16.48 -38.49
CA THR A 43 106.67 16.31 -37.10
C THR A 43 105.30 16.95 -36.90
N GLY A 44 105.03 18.12 -37.50
CA GLY A 44 103.72 18.74 -37.52
C GLY A 44 102.64 17.85 -38.16
N GLU A 45 102.91 17.29 -39.35
CA GLU A 45 101.99 16.38 -40.03
C GLU A 45 101.78 15.06 -39.27
N LYS A 46 102.81 14.56 -38.57
CA LYS A 46 102.68 13.39 -37.69
C LYS A 46 101.83 13.72 -36.46
N LEU A 47 102.07 14.88 -35.83
CA LEU A 47 101.29 15.37 -34.70
C LEU A 47 99.82 15.58 -35.08
N ASP A 48 99.54 16.12 -36.27
CA ASP A 48 98.17 16.30 -36.76
C ASP A 48 97.46 14.97 -36.99
N ARG A 49 98.16 13.98 -37.54
CA ARG A 49 97.61 12.62 -37.73
C ARG A 49 97.32 11.94 -36.40
N GLU A 50 98.25 12.02 -35.45
CA GLU A 50 98.05 11.49 -34.10
C GLU A 50 96.94 12.24 -33.35
N SER A 51 96.86 13.58 -33.50
CA SER A 51 95.78 14.40 -32.93
C SER A 51 94.41 14.01 -33.48
N ARG A 52 94.29 13.78 -34.79
CA ARG A 52 93.04 13.29 -35.41
C ARG A 52 92.67 11.89 -34.92
N ARG A 53 93.65 10.99 -34.80
CA ARG A 53 93.44 9.63 -34.28
C ARG A 53 92.98 9.66 -32.83
N ALA A 54 93.61 10.49 -31.99
CA ALA A 54 93.23 10.69 -30.60
C ALA A 54 91.81 11.25 -30.49
N LYS A 55 91.47 12.29 -31.28
CA LYS A 55 90.10 12.86 -31.32
C LYS A 55 89.05 11.82 -31.72
N GLN A 56 89.34 10.98 -32.72
CA GLN A 56 88.42 9.90 -33.12
C GLN A 56 88.27 8.82 -32.04
N ALA A 57 89.36 8.50 -31.32
CA ALA A 57 89.31 7.55 -30.21
C ALA A 57 88.47 8.10 -29.05
N VAL A 58 88.67 9.37 -28.69
CA VAL A 58 87.88 10.08 -27.66
C VAL A 58 86.41 10.12 -28.05
N ALA A 59 86.07 10.52 -29.28
CA ALA A 59 84.67 10.56 -29.73
C ALA A 59 83.97 9.18 -29.68
N ARG A 60 84.71 8.10 -29.97
CA ARG A 60 84.17 6.73 -29.82
C ARG A 60 84.00 6.34 -28.36
N ALA A 61 84.92 6.72 -27.49
CA ALA A 61 84.83 6.49 -26.05
C ALA A 61 83.65 7.25 -25.45
N GLU A 62 83.50 8.54 -25.76
CA GLU A 62 82.36 9.37 -25.34
C GLU A 62 81.01 8.79 -25.82
N GLN A 63 80.95 8.30 -27.07
CA GLN A 63 79.74 7.65 -27.58
C GLN A 63 79.45 6.32 -26.86
N ALA A 64 80.47 5.55 -26.51
CA ALA A 64 80.31 4.32 -25.74
C ALA A 64 79.86 4.61 -24.30
N GLU A 65 80.45 5.60 -23.65
CA GLU A 65 80.06 6.06 -22.32
C GLU A 65 78.62 6.59 -22.29
N SER A 66 78.23 7.40 -23.27
CA SER A 66 76.85 7.88 -23.40
C SER A 66 75.85 6.74 -23.55
N ARG A 67 76.17 5.72 -24.35
CA ARG A 67 75.32 4.52 -24.49
C ARG A 67 75.24 3.71 -23.20
N VAL A 68 76.34 3.56 -22.48
CA VAL A 68 76.35 2.86 -21.19
C VAL A 68 75.49 3.63 -20.18
N GLN A 69 75.62 4.96 -20.10
CA GLN A 69 74.79 5.80 -19.23
C GLN A 69 73.30 5.71 -19.59
N GLU A 70 72.97 5.69 -20.88
CA GLU A 70 71.59 5.51 -21.32
C GLU A 70 71.03 4.14 -20.92
N LEU A 71 71.81 3.07 -21.11
CA LEU A 71 71.41 1.71 -20.73
C LEU A 71 71.28 1.55 -19.22
N THR A 72 72.19 2.11 -18.42
CA THR A 72 72.09 2.06 -16.96
C THR A 72 70.90 2.87 -16.44
N ALA A 73 70.59 4.02 -17.05
CA ALA A 73 69.39 4.79 -16.73
C ALA A 73 68.10 4.04 -17.11
N ARG A 74 68.07 3.34 -18.25
CA ARG A 74 66.93 2.49 -18.63
C ARG A 74 66.78 1.30 -17.69
N LEU A 75 67.88 0.67 -17.28
CA LEU A 75 67.89 -0.45 -16.35
C LEU A 75 67.39 -0.03 -14.97
N SER A 76 67.88 1.08 -14.40
CA SER A 76 67.43 1.56 -13.09
C SER A 76 65.95 1.94 -13.10
N LYS A 77 65.44 2.51 -14.20
CA LYS A 77 64.01 2.77 -14.39
C LYS A 77 63.20 1.47 -14.47
N ALA A 78 63.69 0.45 -15.17
CA ALA A 78 63.04 -0.85 -15.24
C ALA A 78 63.06 -1.57 -13.88
N GLU A 79 64.16 -1.51 -13.13
CA GLU A 79 64.30 -2.11 -11.80
C GLU A 79 63.39 -1.44 -10.76
N SER A 80 63.34 -0.10 -10.74
CA SER A 80 62.41 0.63 -9.87
C SER A 80 60.94 0.35 -10.24
N GLY A 81 60.61 0.26 -11.53
CA GLY A 81 59.28 -0.14 -12.00
C GLY A 81 58.92 -1.56 -11.57
N LYS A 82 59.84 -2.52 -11.72
CA LYS A 82 59.65 -3.91 -11.28
C LYS A 82 59.42 -3.99 -9.76
N HIS A 83 60.23 -3.29 -8.97
CA HIS A 83 60.09 -3.27 -7.52
C HIS A 83 58.75 -2.70 -7.06
N MET A 84 58.22 -1.65 -7.72
CA MET A 84 56.88 -1.14 -7.41
C MET A 84 55.80 -2.19 -7.68
N VAL A 85 55.84 -2.86 -8.84
CA VAL A 85 54.87 -3.89 -9.19
C VAL A 85 54.95 -5.08 -8.23
N GLU A 86 56.14 -5.48 -7.80
CA GLU A 86 56.32 -6.54 -6.79
C GLU A 86 55.71 -6.15 -5.44
N LEU A 87 55.85 -4.89 -5.02
CA LEU A 87 55.25 -4.39 -3.79
C LEU A 87 53.72 -4.31 -3.87
N GLU A 88 53.18 -3.87 -5.01
CA GLU A 88 51.74 -3.85 -5.26
C GLU A 88 51.15 -5.26 -5.29
N ALA A 89 51.84 -6.21 -5.92
CA ALA A 89 51.44 -7.61 -5.92
C ALA A 89 51.44 -8.22 -4.51
N ALA A 90 52.44 -7.89 -3.69
CA ALA A 90 52.49 -8.34 -2.29
C ALA A 90 51.32 -7.79 -1.46
N ARG A 91 51.02 -6.49 -1.59
CA ARG A 91 49.86 -5.86 -0.92
C ARG A 91 48.54 -6.50 -1.36
N ALA A 92 48.35 -6.73 -2.66
CA ALA A 92 47.15 -7.39 -3.18
C ALA A 92 47.00 -8.82 -2.62
N GLN A 93 48.09 -9.58 -2.50
CA GLN A 93 48.07 -10.91 -1.89
C GLN A 93 47.71 -10.87 -0.40
N GLU A 94 48.19 -9.90 0.36
CA GLU A 94 47.83 -9.72 1.77
C GLU A 94 46.34 -9.37 1.93
N GLU A 95 45.81 -8.49 1.08
CA GLU A 95 44.37 -8.17 1.07
C GLU A 95 43.50 -9.38 0.74
N ILE A 96 43.91 -10.19 -0.25
CA ILE A 96 43.21 -11.43 -0.60
C ILE A 96 43.18 -12.38 0.60
N LYS A 97 44.32 -12.58 1.28
CA LYS A 97 44.38 -13.43 2.49
C LYS A 97 43.49 -12.90 3.61
N ARG A 98 43.47 -11.59 3.84
CA ARG A 98 42.59 -10.97 4.85
C ARG A 98 41.13 -11.22 4.53
N ARG A 99 40.71 -11.05 3.27
CA ARG A 99 39.33 -11.31 2.83
C ARG A 99 38.97 -12.80 2.93
N GLN A 100 39.90 -13.70 2.59
CA GLN A 100 39.70 -15.14 2.75
C GLN A 100 39.44 -15.52 4.22
N LEU A 101 40.24 -14.99 5.16
CA LEU A 101 40.02 -15.25 6.59
C LEU A 101 38.66 -14.71 7.09
N GLN A 102 38.21 -13.56 6.56
CA GLN A 102 36.88 -13.04 6.88
C GLN A 102 35.77 -13.96 6.35
N ILE A 103 35.90 -14.44 5.11
CA ILE A 103 34.94 -15.40 4.53
C ILE A 103 34.87 -16.67 5.38
N GLU A 104 36.01 -17.26 5.75
CA GLU A 104 36.01 -18.46 6.60
C GLU A 104 35.38 -18.22 7.98
N SER A 105 35.57 -17.03 8.57
CA SER A 105 34.93 -16.67 9.83
C SER A 105 33.41 -16.63 9.68
N LEU A 106 32.93 -15.96 8.62
CA LEU A 106 31.51 -15.86 8.31
C LEU A 106 30.89 -17.21 7.98
N GLU A 107 31.60 -18.08 7.26
CA GLU A 107 31.13 -19.44 6.96
C GLU A 107 30.95 -20.29 8.23
N ARG A 108 31.86 -20.17 9.20
CA ARG A 108 31.71 -20.84 10.50
C ARG A 108 30.52 -20.31 11.28
N GLU A 109 30.27 -19.00 11.20
CA GLU A 109 29.12 -18.37 11.84
C GLU A 109 27.80 -18.80 11.20
N VAL A 110 27.73 -18.82 9.87
CA VAL A 110 26.56 -19.34 9.13
C VAL A 110 26.25 -20.78 9.52
N LYS A 111 27.27 -21.64 9.63
CA LYS A 111 27.08 -23.04 10.07
C LYS A 111 26.53 -23.14 11.50
N ARG A 112 26.96 -22.28 12.42
CA ARG A 112 26.42 -22.23 13.79
C ARG A 112 24.97 -21.78 13.78
N LEU A 113 24.66 -20.70 13.07
CA LEU A 113 23.30 -20.18 12.95
C LEU A 113 22.36 -21.19 12.30
N GLN A 114 22.81 -21.93 11.29
CA GLN A 114 22.04 -23.02 10.69
C GLN A 114 21.72 -24.14 11.70
N ALA A 115 22.67 -24.50 12.57
CA ALA A 115 22.43 -25.47 13.63
C ALA A 115 21.39 -24.94 14.64
N ASP A 116 21.50 -23.68 15.03
CA ASP A 116 20.56 -23.04 15.96
C ASP A 116 19.15 -22.95 15.37
N VAL A 117 19.02 -22.59 14.09
CA VAL A 117 17.73 -22.60 13.37
C VAL A 117 17.13 -24.01 13.39
N SER A 118 17.91 -25.04 13.06
CA SER A 118 17.40 -26.42 13.07
C SER A 118 16.94 -26.89 14.45
N LEU A 119 17.58 -26.41 15.52
CA LEU A 119 17.19 -26.69 16.90
C LEU A 119 15.87 -25.97 17.25
N LEU A 120 15.77 -24.69 16.91
CA LEU A 120 14.56 -23.90 17.14
C LEU A 120 13.36 -24.44 16.36
N GLU A 121 13.56 -24.92 15.14
CA GLU A 121 12.51 -25.57 14.35
C GLU A 121 12.00 -26.85 15.03
N ARG A 122 12.88 -27.66 15.61
CA ARG A 122 12.48 -28.85 16.39
C ARG A 122 11.67 -28.46 17.62
N GLN A 123 12.14 -27.47 18.39
CA GLN A 123 11.42 -26.98 19.56
C GLN A 123 10.05 -26.40 19.20
N ARG A 124 9.96 -25.66 18.08
CA ARG A 124 8.67 -25.16 17.56
C ARG A 124 7.74 -26.31 17.23
N ASN A 125 8.21 -27.32 16.49
CA ASN A 125 7.39 -28.46 16.10
C ASN A 125 6.91 -29.26 17.33
N GLU A 126 7.76 -29.46 18.34
CA GLU A 126 7.37 -30.11 19.60
C GLU A 126 6.30 -29.29 20.35
N ALA A 127 6.46 -27.97 20.41
CA ALA A 127 5.48 -27.08 21.02
C ALA A 127 4.15 -27.11 20.24
N ASP A 128 4.19 -27.08 18.91
CA ASP A 128 3.01 -27.15 18.04
C ASP A 128 2.26 -28.47 18.21
N GLU A 129 2.98 -29.60 18.28
CA GLU A 129 2.39 -30.90 18.58
C GLU A 129 1.73 -30.92 19.96
N SER A 130 2.37 -30.36 20.99
CA SER A 130 1.81 -30.31 22.34
C SER A 130 0.52 -29.47 22.39
N ALA A 131 0.51 -28.36 21.64
CA ALA A 131 -0.65 -27.48 21.50
C ALA A 131 -1.76 -28.14 20.68
N ALA A 132 -1.44 -28.87 19.62
CA ALA A 132 -2.39 -29.65 18.83
C ALA A 132 -3.10 -30.70 19.70
N ARG A 133 -2.34 -31.48 20.49
CA ARG A 133 -2.89 -32.45 21.44
C ARG A 133 -3.85 -31.81 22.43
N SER A 134 -3.49 -30.63 22.96
CA SER A 134 -4.34 -29.88 23.91
C SER A 134 -5.62 -29.35 23.27
N ARG A 135 -5.56 -28.92 22.00
CA ARG A 135 -6.75 -28.51 21.25
C ARG A 135 -7.66 -29.70 20.94
N ASP A 136 -7.08 -30.84 20.62
CA ASP A 136 -7.84 -32.06 20.35
C ASP A 136 -8.56 -32.59 21.60
N THR A 137 -7.92 -32.54 22.77
CA THR A 137 -8.59 -32.88 24.03
C THR A 137 -9.72 -31.89 24.37
N ALA A 138 -9.47 -30.58 24.21
CA ALA A 138 -10.51 -29.56 24.41
C ALA A 138 -11.71 -29.77 23.46
N ARG A 139 -11.46 -30.07 22.18
CA ARG A 139 -12.52 -30.35 21.20
C ARG A 139 -13.35 -31.57 21.59
N LYS A 140 -12.72 -32.63 22.11
CA LYS A 140 -13.43 -33.81 22.61
C LYS A 140 -14.36 -33.45 23.77
N PHE A 141 -13.87 -32.71 24.77
CA PHE A 141 -14.71 -32.26 25.89
C PHE A 141 -15.84 -31.34 25.44
N GLN A 142 -15.57 -30.43 24.50
CA GLN A 142 -16.60 -29.55 23.96
C GLN A 142 -17.68 -30.33 23.19
N MET A 143 -17.30 -31.35 22.42
CA MET A 143 -18.24 -32.25 21.75
C MET A 143 -19.07 -33.02 22.79
N GLU A 144 -18.44 -33.57 23.83
CA GLU A 144 -19.15 -34.25 24.91
C GLU A 144 -20.17 -33.35 25.60
N LEU A 145 -19.78 -32.12 25.96
CA LEU A 145 -20.68 -31.11 26.53
C LEU A 145 -21.85 -30.81 25.60
N TRP A 146 -21.58 -30.58 24.32
CA TRP A 146 -22.61 -30.34 23.32
C TRP A 146 -23.61 -31.50 23.24
N THR A 147 -23.10 -32.74 23.20
CA THR A 147 -23.98 -33.92 23.14
C THR A 147 -24.83 -34.08 24.40
N LEU A 148 -24.32 -33.75 25.58
CA LEU A 148 -25.09 -33.76 26.83
C LEU A 148 -26.16 -32.67 26.83
N GLN A 149 -25.81 -31.46 26.41
CA GLN A 149 -26.77 -30.35 26.30
C GLN A 149 -27.87 -30.66 25.27
N ALA A 150 -27.53 -31.26 24.14
CA ALA A 150 -28.50 -31.71 23.13
C ALA A 150 -29.45 -32.78 23.67
N LYS A 151 -28.97 -33.72 24.48
CA LYS A 151 -29.82 -34.72 25.14
C LYS A 151 -30.77 -34.08 26.15
N GLU A 152 -30.28 -33.13 26.95
CA GLU A 152 -31.08 -32.46 27.97
C GLU A 152 -32.17 -31.57 27.35
N THR A 153 -31.81 -30.80 26.32
CA THR A 153 -32.77 -30.00 25.55
C THR A 153 -33.80 -30.88 24.85
N GLY A 154 -33.39 -31.97 24.20
CA GLY A 154 -34.31 -32.94 23.61
C GLY A 154 -35.26 -33.59 24.62
N ARG A 155 -34.79 -33.89 25.83
CA ARG A 155 -35.63 -34.41 26.93
C ARG A 155 -36.66 -33.38 27.39
N MET A 156 -36.22 -32.13 27.60
CA MET A 156 -37.08 -31.03 28.04
C MET A 156 -38.13 -30.67 26.98
N GLU A 157 -37.75 -30.60 25.72
CA GLU A 157 -38.67 -30.36 24.59
C GLU A 157 -39.65 -31.51 24.41
N GLY A 158 -39.19 -32.76 24.52
CA GLY A 158 -40.05 -33.94 24.48
C GLY A 158 -41.11 -33.94 25.60
N GLN A 159 -40.72 -33.60 26.82
CA GLN A 159 -41.66 -33.45 27.94
C GLN A 159 -42.65 -32.31 27.72
N ARG A 160 -42.16 -31.14 27.29
CA ARG A 160 -43.01 -29.98 27.01
C ARG A 160 -44.02 -30.27 25.91
N PHE A 161 -43.58 -30.89 24.82
CA PHE A 161 -44.46 -31.28 23.71
C PHE A 161 -45.48 -32.33 24.14
N GLY A 162 -45.06 -33.32 24.95
CA GLY A 162 -45.95 -34.34 25.50
C GLY A 162 -47.05 -33.74 26.39
N VAL A 163 -46.69 -32.86 27.32
CA VAL A 163 -47.66 -32.16 28.20
C VAL A 163 -48.61 -31.28 27.38
N HIS A 164 -48.08 -30.52 26.42
CA HIS A 164 -48.88 -29.65 25.56
C HIS A 164 -49.89 -30.43 24.71
N LYS A 165 -49.45 -31.55 24.13
CA LYS A 165 -50.32 -32.43 23.35
C LYS A 165 -51.41 -33.06 24.22
N TRP A 166 -51.04 -33.57 25.40
CA TRP A 166 -52.00 -34.18 26.33
C TRP A 166 -53.06 -33.18 26.79
N PHE A 167 -52.66 -31.97 27.17
CA PHE A 167 -53.57 -30.92 27.62
C PHE A 167 -54.54 -30.48 26.51
N LYS A 168 -54.01 -30.22 25.29
CA LYS A 168 -54.85 -29.86 24.15
C LYS A 168 -55.84 -30.94 23.77
N THR A 169 -55.39 -32.19 23.74
CA THR A 169 -56.26 -33.33 23.35
C THR A 169 -57.36 -33.53 24.39
N GLY A 170 -57.01 -33.55 25.68
CA GLY A 170 -58.00 -33.68 26.76
C GLY A 170 -58.98 -32.51 26.84
N GLN A 171 -58.56 -31.29 26.51
CA GLN A 171 -59.46 -30.13 26.44
C GLN A 171 -60.45 -30.26 25.29
N ILE A 172 -59.99 -30.65 24.10
CA ILE A 172 -60.85 -30.82 22.91
C ILE A 172 -61.85 -31.95 23.16
N GLU A 173 -61.37 -33.12 23.58
CA GLU A 173 -62.22 -34.29 23.84
C GLU A 173 -63.25 -34.00 24.93
N GLY A 174 -62.86 -33.34 26.04
CA GLY A 174 -63.78 -33.00 27.12
C GLY A 174 -64.79 -31.91 26.73
N TRP A 175 -64.37 -30.91 25.95
CA TRP A 175 -65.25 -29.84 25.50
C TRP A 175 -66.25 -30.33 24.45
N ASP A 176 -65.79 -31.07 23.45
CA ASP A 176 -66.64 -31.56 22.36
C ASP A 176 -67.65 -32.58 22.89
N ALA A 177 -67.25 -33.51 23.76
CA ALA A 177 -68.16 -34.47 24.37
C ALA A 177 -69.19 -33.78 25.28
N GLY A 178 -68.75 -32.86 26.15
CA GLY A 178 -69.67 -32.16 27.06
C GLY A 178 -70.65 -31.23 26.33
N HIS A 179 -70.20 -30.58 25.25
CA HIS A 179 -71.04 -29.69 24.46
C HIS A 179 -72.06 -30.47 23.62
N THR A 180 -71.63 -31.54 22.93
CA THR A 180 -72.54 -32.37 22.12
C THR A 180 -73.60 -33.03 22.99
N GLU A 181 -73.20 -33.74 24.05
CA GLU A 181 -74.18 -34.42 24.92
C GLU A 181 -75.08 -33.44 25.68
N GLY A 182 -74.53 -32.35 26.23
CA GLY A 182 -75.30 -31.44 27.08
C GLY A 182 -76.18 -30.46 26.30
N PHE A 183 -75.65 -29.85 25.25
CA PHE A 183 -76.34 -28.76 24.54
C PHE A 183 -77.28 -29.29 23.45
N GLU A 184 -76.87 -30.30 22.68
CA GLU A 184 -77.70 -30.82 21.60
C GLU A 184 -78.89 -31.62 22.16
N SER A 185 -78.66 -32.52 23.13
CA SER A 185 -79.75 -33.25 23.79
C SER A 185 -80.74 -32.29 24.47
N GLY A 186 -80.24 -31.32 25.25
CA GLY A 186 -81.11 -30.36 25.95
C GLY A 186 -81.93 -29.48 25.00
N ARG A 187 -81.36 -29.13 23.84
CA ARG A 187 -82.07 -28.36 22.80
C ARG A 187 -83.11 -29.21 22.08
N GLU A 188 -82.79 -30.47 21.75
CA GLU A 188 -83.69 -31.37 21.05
C GLU A 188 -84.89 -31.75 21.94
N ASP A 189 -84.64 -32.09 23.19
CA ASP A 189 -85.68 -32.38 24.19
C ASP A 189 -86.56 -31.14 24.45
N GLY A 190 -85.94 -29.96 24.67
CA GLY A 190 -86.68 -28.72 24.90
C GLY A 190 -87.51 -28.27 23.69
N PHE A 191 -87.01 -28.47 22.47
CA PHE A 191 -87.74 -28.14 21.25
C PHE A 191 -88.90 -29.09 21.00
N THR A 192 -88.68 -30.40 21.15
CA THR A 192 -89.73 -31.41 20.91
C THR A 192 -90.87 -31.25 21.90
N GLU A 193 -90.58 -31.12 23.20
CA GLU A 193 -91.61 -30.95 24.23
C GLU A 193 -92.35 -29.61 24.09
N GLY A 194 -91.62 -28.51 23.88
CA GLY A 194 -92.21 -27.19 23.70
C GLY A 194 -93.07 -27.08 22.44
N HIS A 195 -92.63 -27.66 21.32
CA HIS A 195 -93.37 -27.65 20.06
C HIS A 195 -94.63 -28.53 20.14
N GLU A 196 -94.54 -29.71 20.74
CA GLU A 196 -95.69 -30.62 20.84
C GLU A 196 -96.80 -30.06 21.73
N VAL A 197 -96.44 -29.46 22.87
CA VAL A 197 -97.39 -28.79 23.77
C VAL A 197 -97.98 -27.54 23.10
N GLY A 198 -97.13 -26.70 22.50
CA GLY A 198 -97.55 -25.49 21.81
C GLY A 198 -98.53 -25.76 20.66
N LEU A 199 -98.25 -26.76 19.83
CA LEU A 199 -99.10 -27.13 18.70
C LEU A 199 -100.44 -27.74 19.16
N LYS A 200 -100.43 -28.63 20.17
CA LYS A 200 -101.67 -29.22 20.71
C LYS A 200 -102.57 -28.15 21.33
N GLN A 201 -102.00 -27.19 22.05
CA GLN A 201 -102.76 -26.13 22.72
C GLN A 201 -103.27 -25.09 21.72
N GLY A 202 -102.41 -24.63 20.80
CA GLY A 202 -102.81 -23.71 19.72
C GLY A 202 -103.91 -24.29 18.83
N ARG A 203 -103.85 -25.59 18.51
CA ARG A 203 -104.87 -26.25 17.69
C ARG A 203 -106.19 -26.49 18.42
N LYS A 204 -106.19 -26.61 19.75
CA LYS A 204 -107.42 -26.67 20.55
C LYS A 204 -108.10 -25.31 20.64
N VAL A 205 -107.35 -24.28 21.03
CA VAL A 205 -107.87 -22.91 21.19
C VAL A 205 -108.36 -22.36 19.83
N GLY A 206 -107.54 -22.45 18.79
CA GLY A 206 -107.91 -21.95 17.46
C GLY A 206 -109.11 -22.69 16.82
N ARG A 207 -109.34 -23.97 17.19
CA ARG A 207 -110.53 -24.69 16.72
C ARG A 207 -111.79 -24.29 17.52
N GLN A 208 -111.65 -23.96 18.79
CA GLN A 208 -112.75 -23.46 19.63
C GLN A 208 -113.15 -22.05 19.21
N GLU A 209 -112.19 -21.13 19.14
CA GLU A 209 -112.43 -19.75 18.70
C GLU A 209 -112.95 -19.70 17.26
N GLY A 210 -112.36 -20.45 16.34
CA GLY A 210 -112.85 -20.50 14.95
C GLY A 210 -114.23 -21.15 14.80
N PHE A 211 -114.62 -22.07 15.69
CA PHE A 211 -115.97 -22.63 15.69
C PHE A 211 -116.97 -21.63 16.27
N ASP A 212 -116.64 -20.96 17.37
CA ASP A 212 -117.50 -19.98 18.02
C ASP A 212 -117.69 -18.73 17.14
N GLU A 213 -116.60 -18.20 16.54
CA GLU A 213 -116.66 -17.11 15.57
C GLU A 213 -117.44 -17.51 14.32
N GLY A 214 -117.21 -18.70 13.76
CA GLY A 214 -117.95 -19.20 12.60
C GLY A 214 -119.45 -19.42 12.90
N TRP A 215 -119.81 -19.79 14.13
CA TRP A 215 -121.19 -19.99 14.56
C TRP A 215 -121.92 -18.67 14.82
N GLU A 216 -121.23 -17.65 15.33
CA GLU A 216 -121.76 -16.29 15.46
C GLU A 216 -121.86 -15.57 14.11
N GLN A 217 -120.87 -15.80 13.23
CA GLN A 217 -120.84 -15.26 11.88
C GLN A 217 -121.91 -15.89 11.00
N GLY A 218 -122.19 -17.20 11.09
CA GLY A 218 -123.29 -17.84 10.35
C GLY A 218 -124.69 -17.27 10.68
N ARG A 219 -124.95 -16.85 11.93
CA ARG A 219 -126.19 -16.15 12.30
C ARG A 219 -126.25 -14.70 11.81
N ARG A 220 -125.09 -14.06 11.67
CA ARG A 220 -124.98 -12.68 11.18
C ARG A 220 -125.09 -12.64 9.66
N GLU A 221 -124.48 -13.61 8.99
CA GLU A 221 -124.50 -13.81 7.54
C GLU A 221 -125.85 -14.32 7.05
N GLU A 222 -126.62 -15.14 7.78
CA GLU A 222 -128.04 -15.41 7.42
C GLU A 222 -128.91 -14.14 7.44
N ARG A 223 -128.53 -13.14 8.25
CA ARG A 223 -129.22 -11.85 8.36
C ARG A 223 -128.75 -10.83 7.31
N GLU A 224 -127.51 -10.95 6.84
CA GLU A 224 -126.90 -10.07 5.82
C GLU A 224 -127.02 -10.63 4.39
N HIS A 225 -127.12 -11.95 4.22
CA HIS A 225 -127.36 -12.63 2.94
C HIS A 225 -128.84 -12.51 2.48
N ALA A 226 -129.73 -12.01 3.35
CA ALA A 226 -131.05 -11.49 2.97
C ALA A 226 -130.99 -10.09 2.33
N LEU A 227 -129.84 -9.40 2.38
CA LEU A 227 -129.66 -8.02 1.92
C LEU A 227 -128.52 -7.84 0.91
N GLN A 228 -127.78 -8.89 0.55
CA GLN A 228 -126.62 -8.79 -0.35
C GLN A 228 -126.66 -9.77 -1.51
N ALA A 229 -127.86 -10.14 -1.97
CA ALA A 229 -128.10 -10.65 -3.32
C ALA A 229 -128.05 -9.52 -4.38
N PHE A 230 -127.15 -8.54 -4.24
CA PHE A 230 -127.12 -7.38 -5.13
C PHE A 230 -125.76 -6.94 -5.67
N ASP A 231 -124.61 -7.34 -5.11
CA ASP A 231 -123.34 -6.80 -5.64
C ASP A 231 -122.24 -7.87 -5.74
N GLU A 232 -122.58 -8.93 -6.46
CA GLU A 232 -121.63 -9.69 -7.26
C GLU A 232 -121.11 -8.79 -8.39
N PHE A 233 -119.99 -8.06 -8.20
CA PHE A 233 -119.32 -7.42 -9.33
C PHE A 233 -117.84 -7.05 -9.08
N PHE A 234 -116.95 -7.97 -9.49
CA PHE A 234 -115.60 -7.70 -10.02
C PHE A 234 -114.58 -6.90 -9.18
N ALA A 235 -113.51 -7.58 -8.76
CA ALA A 235 -112.10 -7.20 -9.03
C ALA A 235 -111.18 -8.20 -8.29
N ALA A 236 -110.63 -9.20 -8.98
CA ALA A 236 -109.34 -9.14 -9.70
C ALA A 236 -108.16 -8.92 -8.72
N GLU A 237 -107.38 -9.94 -8.33
CA GLU A 237 -106.30 -10.61 -9.08
C GLU A 237 -104.91 -10.01 -8.80
N VAL A 238 -103.88 -10.89 -8.86
CA VAL A 238 -102.45 -10.65 -9.14
C VAL A 238 -101.39 -11.02 -8.05
N ASP A 239 -100.58 -12.01 -8.47
CA ASP A 239 -99.32 -12.68 -8.05
C ASP A 239 -98.05 -11.75 -8.14
N PRO A 240 -96.73 -12.15 -8.19
CA PRO A 240 -95.90 -13.30 -7.69
C PRO A 240 -94.42 -12.95 -7.20
N HIS A 241 -93.65 -13.95 -6.66
CA HIS A 241 -92.19 -14.34 -6.79
C HIS A 241 -90.99 -13.32 -6.64
N ASP A 242 -89.69 -13.61 -6.36
CA ASP A 242 -88.80 -14.64 -5.72
C ASP A 242 -87.29 -14.11 -5.84
N PRO A 243 -86.14 -14.80 -5.59
CA PRO A 243 -84.94 -14.29 -4.88
C PRO A 243 -83.56 -14.36 -5.64
N ALA A 244 -82.41 -14.03 -5.02
CA ALA A 244 -81.05 -14.28 -5.59
C ALA A 244 -79.85 -14.27 -4.59
N GLY A 245 -78.82 -15.10 -4.85
CA GLY A 245 -77.41 -15.05 -4.37
C GLY A 245 -76.46 -15.64 -5.46
N PRO A 246 -75.15 -15.98 -5.27
CA PRO A 246 -74.04 -15.52 -4.38
C PRO A 246 -72.73 -15.12 -5.18
N LYS A 247 -71.58 -14.82 -4.51
CA LYS A 247 -70.27 -14.42 -5.15
C LYS A 247 -69.03 -15.11 -4.53
N ASN A 248 -68.02 -15.41 -5.37
CA ASN A 248 -66.69 -16.01 -5.05
C ASN A 248 -65.51 -15.02 -5.24
N LEU A 249 -64.34 -15.27 -4.63
CA LEU A 249 -63.07 -14.50 -4.72
C LEU A 249 -61.84 -15.40 -5.07
N PRO A 250 -60.70 -14.86 -5.58
CA PRO A 250 -59.62 -15.63 -6.21
C PRO A 250 -58.36 -15.88 -5.32
N THR A 251 -57.56 -16.89 -5.70
CA THR A 251 -56.26 -17.27 -5.08
C THR A 251 -55.11 -17.38 -6.10
N LEU A 252 -53.85 -17.23 -5.62
CA LEU A 252 -52.59 -17.23 -6.41
C LEU A 252 -51.90 -18.61 -6.47
N PRO A 253 -51.09 -18.90 -7.51
CA PRO A 253 -50.49 -20.23 -7.70
C PRO A 253 -49.08 -20.41 -7.07
N LEU A 254 -48.82 -21.67 -6.71
CA LEU A 254 -47.60 -22.21 -6.09
C LEU A 254 -46.44 -22.39 -7.10
N SER A 255 -45.85 -21.30 -7.57
CA SER A 255 -44.65 -21.35 -8.43
C SER A 255 -43.56 -20.35 -8.04
N ALA A 256 -43.63 -19.80 -6.82
CA ALA A 256 -42.69 -18.81 -6.29
C ALA A 256 -41.61 -19.39 -5.35
N PHE A 257 -41.53 -20.72 -5.17
CA PHE A 257 -40.61 -21.35 -4.23
C PHE A 257 -39.96 -22.62 -4.79
N SER A 258 -39.09 -22.47 -5.79
CA SER A 258 -38.13 -23.51 -6.16
C SER A 258 -36.79 -22.87 -6.51
N PRO A 259 -35.65 -23.28 -5.91
CA PRO A 259 -34.34 -22.77 -6.26
C PRO A 259 -33.84 -23.43 -7.56
N PRO A 260 -32.98 -22.78 -8.36
CA PRO A 260 -32.45 -23.39 -9.57
C PRO A 260 -31.37 -24.42 -9.24
N SER A 261 -31.43 -25.58 -9.87
CA SER A 261 -30.31 -26.52 -9.98
C SER A 261 -29.37 -26.06 -11.09
N THR A 262 -28.19 -25.54 -10.75
CA THR A 262 -27.12 -25.28 -11.71
C THR A 262 -25.93 -26.17 -11.39
N GLY A 263 -25.70 -27.16 -12.25
CA GLY A 263 -24.37 -27.71 -12.40
C GLY A 263 -23.53 -26.74 -13.22
N THR A 264 -22.37 -26.36 -12.68
CA THR A 264 -21.24 -25.83 -13.46
C THR A 264 -19.96 -26.41 -12.90
N SER A 265 -19.26 -27.11 -13.78
CA SER A 265 -17.91 -27.64 -13.63
C SER A 265 -16.87 -26.54 -13.86
N ASP A 266 -16.96 -25.44 -13.13
CA ASP A 266 -15.94 -24.40 -13.18
C ASP A 266 -14.97 -24.60 -12.02
N MET A 267 -13.79 -25.07 -12.40
CA MET A 267 -12.60 -25.09 -11.57
C MET A 267 -12.43 -23.70 -10.96
N PHE A 268 -12.62 -23.60 -9.64
CA PHE A 268 -12.39 -22.36 -8.89
C PHE A 268 -11.00 -21.85 -9.26
N PRO A 269 -10.84 -20.64 -9.84
CA PRO A 269 -9.54 -20.11 -10.16
C PRO A 269 -8.75 -20.04 -8.85
N LEU A 270 -7.59 -20.69 -8.83
CA LEU A 270 -6.69 -20.61 -7.69
C LEU A 270 -6.35 -19.13 -7.46
N PRO A 271 -6.35 -18.64 -6.21
CA PRO A 271 -5.96 -17.27 -5.93
C PRO A 271 -4.56 -17.03 -6.49
N PRO A 272 -4.32 -15.85 -7.11
CA PRO A 272 -3.03 -15.55 -7.71
C PRO A 272 -1.94 -15.63 -6.65
N THR A 273 -0.82 -16.26 -6.99
CA THR A 273 0.32 -16.39 -6.08
C THR A 273 0.87 -14.98 -5.75
N PRO A 274 1.14 -14.62 -4.49
CA PRO A 274 1.51 -13.25 -4.11
C PRO A 274 2.78 -12.69 -4.78
N SER A 275 3.60 -13.59 -5.34
CA SER A 275 4.78 -13.25 -6.15
C SER A 275 4.46 -12.86 -7.60
N THR A 276 3.20 -12.95 -8.05
CA THR A 276 2.78 -12.68 -9.44
C THR A 276 2.01 -11.37 -9.59
N VAL A 277 1.50 -10.81 -8.50
CA VAL A 277 0.67 -9.60 -8.51
C VAL A 277 1.54 -8.38 -8.30
N PHE A 278 1.67 -7.56 -9.35
CA PHE A 278 2.42 -6.31 -9.35
C PHE A 278 1.57 -5.22 -9.99
N PRO A 279 1.54 -4.00 -9.42
CA PRO A 279 0.80 -2.92 -10.02
C PRO A 279 1.38 -2.54 -11.39
N ALA A 280 0.51 -2.12 -12.32
CA ALA A 280 0.86 -1.59 -13.62
C ALA A 280 1.70 -0.30 -13.51
N GLY A 281 1.40 0.52 -12.51
CA GLY A 281 2.15 1.71 -12.14
C GLY A 281 1.91 2.10 -10.69
N VAL A 282 2.70 3.04 -10.18
CA VAL A 282 2.58 3.55 -8.81
C VAL A 282 2.52 5.08 -8.85
N ILE A 283 1.52 5.65 -8.20
CA ILE A 283 1.48 7.07 -7.84
C ILE A 283 1.64 7.15 -6.34
N ASP A 284 2.77 7.65 -5.89
CA ASP A 284 3.05 7.77 -4.47
C ASP A 284 2.39 9.04 -3.93
N SER A 285 1.37 8.86 -3.09
CA SER A 285 0.56 9.97 -2.59
C SER A 285 1.15 10.70 -1.38
N HIS A 286 2.31 10.27 -0.86
CA HIS A 286 2.93 10.90 0.29
C HIS A 286 4.44 10.69 0.29
N ILE A 287 5.17 11.55 -0.42
CA ILE A 287 6.64 11.62 -0.37
C ILE A 287 7.06 12.87 0.38
N ARG A 288 8.08 12.72 1.23
CA ARG A 288 8.73 13.83 1.89
C ARG A 288 10.00 14.25 1.16
N ILE A 289 10.07 15.51 0.80
CA ILE A 289 11.24 16.13 0.19
C ILE A 289 11.81 17.21 1.10
N THR A 290 13.13 17.44 1.02
CA THR A 290 13.77 18.61 1.64
C THR A 290 13.49 19.86 0.78
N ALA A 291 13.81 21.06 1.29
CA ALA A 291 13.68 22.31 0.53
C ALA A 291 14.48 22.29 -0.80
N ASP A 292 15.54 21.47 -0.87
CA ASP A 292 16.34 21.24 -2.08
C ASP A 292 15.68 20.27 -3.06
N GLY A 293 14.46 19.78 -2.80
CA GLY A 293 13.59 19.11 -3.79
C GLY A 293 14.17 17.86 -4.48
N ASP A 294 15.28 17.29 -4.00
CA ASP A 294 15.94 16.17 -4.64
C ASP A 294 15.35 14.83 -4.18
N LEU A 295 14.85 14.03 -5.13
CA LEU A 295 14.37 12.67 -4.89
C LEU A 295 15.47 11.61 -5.05
N ALA A 296 16.74 11.99 -5.22
CA ALA A 296 17.84 11.04 -5.40
C ALA A 296 17.89 9.99 -4.29
N GLN A 297 17.73 10.40 -3.03
CA GLN A 297 17.72 9.48 -1.88
C GLN A 297 16.50 8.55 -1.92
N TYR A 298 15.31 9.08 -2.18
CA TYR A 298 14.08 8.30 -2.31
C TYR A 298 14.15 7.26 -3.45
N LYS A 299 14.68 7.65 -4.62
CA LYS A 299 14.87 6.75 -5.77
C LYS A 299 15.90 5.67 -5.46
N ALA A 300 16.97 6.01 -4.74
CA ALA A 300 17.96 5.04 -4.30
C ALA A 300 17.36 4.01 -3.32
N ASP A 301 16.52 4.46 -2.40
CA ASP A 301 15.93 3.62 -1.35
C ASP A 301 14.81 2.68 -1.84
N LEU A 302 14.18 2.98 -2.99
CA LEU A 302 13.13 2.14 -3.59
C LEU A 302 13.66 0.96 -4.42
N GLY A 303 14.88 1.08 -4.94
CA GLY A 303 15.45 0.13 -5.90
C GLY A 303 14.87 0.27 -7.32
N GLN A 304 15.67 -0.14 -8.32
CA GLN A 304 15.42 0.15 -9.75
C GLN A 304 14.05 -0.36 -10.25
N LEU A 305 13.63 -1.56 -9.82
CA LEU A 305 12.38 -2.20 -10.30
C LEU A 305 11.11 -1.45 -9.91
N VAL A 306 11.10 -0.80 -8.74
CA VAL A 306 9.95 -0.02 -8.27
C VAL A 306 9.99 1.38 -8.86
N VAL A 307 11.19 1.96 -8.99
CA VAL A 307 11.39 3.27 -9.63
C VAL A 307 10.86 3.30 -11.06
N ASP A 308 11.09 2.25 -11.85
CA ASP A 308 10.62 2.17 -13.24
C ASP A 308 9.08 2.14 -13.35
N LYS A 309 8.36 1.81 -12.27
CA LYS A 309 6.89 1.78 -12.21
C LYS A 309 6.28 3.07 -11.69
N ILE A 310 7.05 4.01 -11.16
CA ILE A 310 6.53 5.27 -10.63
C ILE A 310 6.08 6.17 -11.78
N GLN A 311 4.79 6.53 -11.77
CA GLN A 311 4.18 7.38 -12.80
C GLN A 311 3.92 8.81 -12.31
N GLY A 312 3.94 9.06 -11.00
CA GLY A 312 3.75 10.39 -10.45
C GLY A 312 3.80 10.42 -8.93
N VAL A 313 3.81 11.63 -8.38
CA VAL A 313 4.06 11.84 -6.94
C VAL A 313 3.19 12.97 -6.36
N VAL A 314 2.85 12.83 -5.08
CA VAL A 314 2.29 13.90 -4.24
C VAL A 314 3.29 14.21 -3.12
N LEU A 315 3.65 15.48 -3.00
CA LEU A 315 4.82 15.90 -2.24
C LEU A 315 4.45 16.64 -0.96
N THR A 316 5.28 16.44 0.06
CA THR A 316 5.30 17.17 1.32
C THR A 316 6.69 17.76 1.52
N VAL A 317 6.79 19.06 1.81
CA VAL A 317 8.07 19.74 2.01
C VAL A 317 8.44 19.73 3.50
N GLN A 318 9.59 19.16 3.82
CA GLN A 318 10.12 19.12 5.18
C GLN A 318 10.74 20.46 5.60
N GLY A 319 10.59 20.81 6.88
CA GLY A 319 11.27 21.95 7.49
C GLY A 319 10.62 23.32 7.26
N GLN A 320 9.56 23.39 6.46
CA GLN A 320 8.77 24.61 6.28
C GLN A 320 7.32 24.39 6.70
N GLN A 321 6.83 25.27 7.57
CA GLN A 321 5.45 25.23 8.08
C GLN A 321 4.56 26.33 7.48
N SER A 322 5.15 27.29 6.75
CA SER A 322 4.41 28.36 6.09
C SER A 322 4.15 28.03 4.62
N ALA A 323 2.94 28.33 4.15
CA ALA A 323 2.54 28.13 2.76
C ALA A 323 3.49 28.85 1.78
N ASP A 324 3.85 30.11 2.05
CA ASP A 324 4.69 30.92 1.17
C ASP A 324 6.12 30.38 1.01
N GLY A 325 6.68 29.83 2.09
CA GLY A 325 7.98 29.16 2.04
C GLY A 325 7.92 27.94 1.12
N ILE A 326 6.89 27.10 1.30
CA ILE A 326 6.71 25.89 0.52
C ILE A 326 6.58 26.26 -0.96
N ILE A 327 5.75 27.24 -1.29
CA ILE A 327 5.49 27.66 -2.66
C ILE A 327 6.74 28.23 -3.34
N SER A 328 7.54 29.05 -2.64
CA SER A 328 8.81 29.54 -3.21
C SER A 328 9.79 28.42 -3.54
N SER A 329 9.71 27.30 -2.82
CA SER A 329 10.55 26.12 -3.06
C SER A 329 10.07 25.25 -4.24
N LEU A 330 8.86 25.51 -4.78
CA LEU A 330 8.25 24.76 -5.89
C LEU A 330 8.68 25.23 -7.29
N GLU A 331 9.32 26.40 -7.41
CA GLU A 331 9.77 26.88 -8.71
C GLU A 331 10.80 25.91 -9.34
N GLY A 332 10.47 25.38 -10.52
CA GLY A 332 11.33 24.44 -11.26
C GLY A 332 11.35 23.00 -10.71
N LEU A 333 10.48 22.65 -9.74
CA LEU A 333 10.49 21.34 -9.09
C LEU A 333 10.25 20.17 -10.08
N GLU A 334 9.31 20.33 -11.02
CA GLU A 334 9.00 19.30 -12.03
C GLU A 334 10.23 18.91 -12.87
N SER A 335 11.05 19.91 -13.25
CA SER A 335 12.26 19.70 -14.05
C SER A 335 13.37 18.96 -13.28
N ARG A 336 13.42 19.14 -11.96
CA ARG A 336 14.43 18.52 -11.07
C ARG A 336 14.06 17.08 -10.72
N ILE A 337 12.77 16.82 -10.53
CA ILE A 337 12.26 15.52 -10.11
C ILE A 337 12.18 14.53 -11.27
N GLY A 338 11.83 15.02 -12.47
CA GLY A 338 11.66 14.20 -13.67
C GLY A 338 10.47 13.23 -13.59
N LEU A 339 9.48 13.53 -12.73
CA LEU A 339 8.22 12.80 -12.60
C LEU A 339 7.05 13.81 -12.54
N PRO A 340 5.87 13.46 -13.06
CA PRO A 340 4.66 14.26 -12.92
C PRO A 340 4.29 14.50 -11.45
N ILE A 341 4.09 15.77 -11.07
CA ILE A 341 3.64 16.15 -9.73
C ILE A 341 2.12 16.29 -9.77
N TYR A 342 1.42 15.40 -9.06
CA TYR A 342 -0.04 15.43 -9.00
C TYR A 342 -0.56 16.46 -8.01
N SER A 343 0.12 16.64 -6.87
CA SER A 343 -0.20 17.68 -5.91
C SER A 343 0.95 17.95 -4.94
N VAL A 344 0.96 19.13 -4.34
CA VAL A 344 1.80 19.50 -3.21
C VAL A 344 0.92 19.79 -2.00
N LEU A 345 1.20 19.13 -0.88
CA LEU A 345 0.46 19.33 0.37
C LEU A 345 0.91 20.63 1.05
N VAL A 346 -0.03 21.54 1.29
CA VAL A 346 0.20 22.83 1.98
C VAL A 346 -0.55 22.83 3.31
N PRO A 347 0.16 22.97 4.45
CA PRO A 347 -0.46 22.88 5.77
C PRO A 347 -1.33 24.11 6.09
N PHE A 348 -2.46 23.88 6.74
CA PHE A 348 -3.26 24.92 7.41
C PHE A 348 -3.70 24.44 8.80
N THR A 349 -3.97 25.39 9.70
CA THR A 349 -4.30 25.11 11.10
C THR A 349 -5.81 25.11 11.32
N LEU A 350 -6.36 24.01 11.85
CA LEU A 350 -7.76 23.94 12.26
C LEU A 350 -8.05 24.93 13.41
N GLY A 351 -9.18 25.64 13.30
CA GLY A 351 -9.64 26.58 14.33
C GLY A 351 -9.00 27.96 14.28
N GLN A 352 -8.16 28.26 13.28
CA GLN A 352 -7.82 29.63 12.92
C GLN A 352 -8.91 30.19 11.98
N PRO A 353 -9.26 31.48 12.08
CA PRO A 353 -10.24 32.07 11.19
C PRO A 353 -9.75 31.98 9.73
N PRO A 354 -10.63 31.58 8.79
CA PRO A 354 -10.23 31.44 7.40
C PRO A 354 -9.75 32.78 6.82
N PRO A 355 -8.81 32.78 5.86
CA PRO A 355 -8.38 34.00 5.21
C PRO A 355 -9.54 34.61 4.42
N SER A 356 -9.55 35.94 4.28
CA SER A 356 -10.62 36.71 3.63
C SER A 356 -10.85 36.37 2.14
N GLY A 357 -9.92 35.64 1.51
CA GLY A 357 -10.07 35.08 0.17
C GLY A 357 -9.10 33.92 -0.07
N PRO A 358 -9.36 33.07 -1.07
CA PRO A 358 -8.49 31.94 -1.40
C PRO A 358 -7.12 32.43 -1.89
N PRO A 359 -6.02 31.93 -1.30
CA PRO A 359 -4.67 32.22 -1.77
C PRO A 359 -4.43 31.78 -3.22
N ALA A 360 -3.54 32.47 -3.93
CA ALA A 360 -3.27 32.24 -5.37
C ALA A 360 -2.85 30.79 -5.70
N TYR A 361 -2.19 30.11 -4.76
CA TYR A 361 -1.74 28.72 -4.92
C TYR A 361 -2.89 27.70 -4.94
N LEU A 362 -4.08 28.06 -4.44
CA LEU A 362 -5.29 27.23 -4.53
C LEU A 362 -6.06 27.43 -5.84
N SER A 363 -5.59 28.32 -6.72
CA SER A 363 -6.24 28.51 -8.02
C SER A 363 -6.15 27.25 -8.89
N ALA A 364 -7.18 26.99 -9.69
CA ALA A 364 -7.20 25.86 -10.62
C ALA A 364 -6.06 25.91 -11.67
N THR A 365 -5.49 27.09 -11.89
CA THR A 365 -4.37 27.35 -12.80
C THR A 365 -2.99 27.20 -12.17
N ALA A 366 -2.90 26.92 -10.86
CA ALA A 366 -1.62 26.77 -10.17
C ALA A 366 -0.87 25.53 -10.67
N SER A 367 0.42 25.70 -10.97
CA SER A 367 1.35 24.64 -11.36
C SER A 367 2.58 24.69 -10.45
N PRO A 368 2.85 23.65 -9.65
CA PRO A 368 2.08 22.41 -9.51
C PRO A 368 0.75 22.61 -8.76
N PRO A 369 -0.24 21.71 -8.94
CA PRO A 369 -1.45 21.64 -8.11
C PRO A 369 -1.13 21.61 -6.62
N THR A 370 -1.97 22.25 -5.81
CA THR A 370 -1.84 22.21 -4.34
C THR A 370 -3.10 21.65 -3.69
N THR A 371 -2.90 20.97 -2.57
CA THR A 371 -3.96 20.42 -1.72
C THR A 371 -3.71 20.81 -0.28
N LEU A 372 -4.77 21.18 0.41
CA LEU A 372 -4.66 21.60 1.80
C LEU A 372 -4.53 20.38 2.71
N VAL A 373 -3.59 20.42 3.64
CA VAL A 373 -3.44 19.40 4.68
C VAL A 373 -3.62 20.03 6.05
N THR A 374 -4.27 19.32 6.96
CA THR A 374 -4.35 19.75 8.36
C THR A 374 -4.18 18.58 9.31
N THR A 375 -3.94 18.89 10.58
CA THR A 375 -3.74 17.89 11.63
C THR A 375 -4.84 18.03 12.66
N PHE A 376 -5.56 16.94 12.92
CA PHE A 376 -6.57 16.85 13.97
C PHE A 376 -5.98 16.15 15.19
N THR A 377 -5.89 16.85 16.33
CA THR A 377 -5.31 16.35 17.58
C THR A 377 -6.16 16.75 18.78
N ALA A 378 -6.05 16.00 19.89
CA ALA A 378 -6.78 16.31 21.12
C ALA A 378 -6.35 17.64 21.77
N ALA A 379 -5.14 18.12 21.45
CA ALA A 379 -4.54 19.34 22.01
C ALA A 379 -5.02 20.64 21.34
N ILE A 380 -5.91 20.58 20.34
CA ILE A 380 -6.43 21.78 19.67
C ILE A 380 -7.24 22.61 20.68
N SER A 381 -6.75 23.81 20.98
CA SER A 381 -7.36 24.73 21.95
C SER A 381 -8.57 25.50 21.40
N ALA A 382 -8.81 25.45 20.08
CA ALA A 382 -9.92 26.13 19.41
C ALA A 382 -11.26 25.43 19.61
N THR A 383 -12.36 26.18 19.53
CA THR A 383 -13.71 25.61 19.67
C THR A 383 -14.07 24.73 18.48
N LEU A 384 -15.01 23.80 18.66
CA LEU A 384 -15.47 22.94 17.56
C LEU A 384 -16.08 23.76 16.41
N GLU A 385 -16.74 24.89 16.72
CA GLU A 385 -17.36 25.76 15.72
C GLU A 385 -16.31 26.41 14.81
N ASP A 386 -15.22 26.93 15.39
CA ASP A 386 -14.09 27.49 14.62
C ASP A 386 -13.43 26.42 13.74
N GLN A 387 -13.31 25.19 14.26
CA GLN A 387 -12.76 24.07 13.49
C GLN A 387 -13.66 23.70 12.31
N VAL A 388 -14.98 23.66 12.51
CA VAL A 388 -15.96 23.41 11.44
C VAL A 388 -15.87 24.51 10.37
N GLU A 389 -15.81 25.78 10.75
CA GLU A 389 -15.71 26.88 9.79
C GLU A 389 -14.41 26.81 8.96
N SER A 390 -13.27 26.55 9.62
CA SER A 390 -11.99 26.40 8.93
C SER A 390 -11.96 25.21 7.97
N LEU A 391 -12.56 24.08 8.35
CA LEU A 391 -12.63 22.90 7.49
C LEU A 391 -13.61 23.11 6.32
N LYS A 392 -14.78 23.72 6.56
CA LYS A 392 -15.73 24.10 5.51
C LYS A 392 -15.06 24.98 4.46
N TRP A 393 -14.35 26.01 4.90
CA TRP A 393 -13.62 26.88 4.00
C TRP A 393 -12.59 26.11 3.15
N ALA A 394 -11.86 25.17 3.75
CA ALA A 394 -10.90 24.33 3.03
C ALA A 394 -11.59 23.44 1.98
N LEU A 395 -12.73 22.84 2.31
CA LEU A 395 -13.52 22.01 1.37
C LEU A 395 -14.12 22.83 0.23
N GLU A 396 -14.44 24.10 0.47
CA GLU A 396 -14.94 25.02 -0.55
C GLU A 396 -13.86 25.51 -1.51
N ASN A 397 -12.62 25.70 -1.02
CA ASN A 397 -11.57 26.37 -1.79
C ASN A 397 -10.47 25.44 -2.31
N SER A 398 -10.34 24.24 -1.75
CA SER A 398 -9.38 23.23 -2.21
C SER A 398 -10.03 22.14 -3.04
N ARG A 399 -9.23 21.49 -3.90
CA ARG A 399 -9.65 20.32 -4.69
C ARG A 399 -9.74 19.05 -3.86
N VAL A 400 -8.84 18.91 -2.88
CA VAL A 400 -8.76 17.77 -1.96
C VAL A 400 -8.27 18.31 -0.63
N VAL A 401 -8.81 17.78 0.46
CA VAL A 401 -8.35 18.10 1.82
C VAL A 401 -7.81 16.84 2.48
N ASP A 402 -6.53 16.87 2.85
CA ASP A 402 -5.90 15.82 3.64
C ASP A 402 -6.06 16.14 5.14
N ILE A 403 -6.50 15.18 5.93
CA ILE A 403 -6.64 15.31 7.38
C ILE A 403 -5.80 14.24 8.07
N ASP A 404 -4.82 14.70 8.83
CA ASP A 404 -3.92 13.85 9.59
C ASP A 404 -4.41 13.67 11.02
N VAL A 405 -4.94 12.48 11.30
CA VAL A 405 -5.58 12.19 12.58
C VAL A 405 -4.54 11.64 13.55
N HIS A 406 -4.14 12.44 14.53
CA HIS A 406 -3.23 12.01 15.60
C HIS A 406 -4.02 11.80 16.89
N ASP A 407 -4.23 10.54 17.22
CA ASP A 407 -4.76 10.09 18.50
C ASP A 407 -3.61 9.57 19.36
N ASP A 408 -3.46 10.09 20.58
CA ASP A 408 -2.61 9.47 21.59
C ASP A 408 -3.37 8.24 22.13
N ILE A 409 -3.20 7.10 21.44
CA ILE A 409 -3.89 5.84 21.74
C ILE A 409 -3.73 5.36 23.19
N ALA A 410 -2.72 5.85 23.91
CA ALA A 410 -2.54 5.60 25.34
C ALA A 410 -3.61 6.25 26.23
N ALA A 411 -4.32 7.25 25.72
CA ALA A 411 -5.36 8.04 26.38
C ALA A 411 -6.64 8.07 25.53
N SER A 412 -7.00 6.93 24.92
CA SER A 412 -8.21 6.75 24.09
C SER A 412 -9.50 7.05 24.87
N ASP A 413 -9.81 8.33 25.05
CA ASP A 413 -11.13 8.79 25.41
C ASP A 413 -12.02 8.63 24.17
N ALA A 414 -13.08 7.84 24.26
CA ALA A 414 -14.07 7.68 23.18
C ALA A 414 -14.57 9.03 22.61
N SER A 415 -14.52 10.08 23.44
CA SER A 415 -14.89 11.45 23.10
C SER A 415 -14.04 12.09 22.00
N PHE A 416 -12.80 11.64 21.75
CA PHE A 416 -11.98 12.18 20.67
C PHE A 416 -12.59 11.88 19.29
N TYR A 417 -13.04 10.64 19.10
CA TYR A 417 -13.65 10.21 17.85
C TYR A 417 -15.07 10.75 17.69
N ASP A 418 -15.85 10.85 18.76
CA ASP A 418 -17.15 11.51 18.73
C ASP A 418 -17.01 12.98 18.26
N ARG A 419 -15.99 13.69 18.74
CA ARG A 419 -15.67 15.07 18.30
C ARG A 419 -15.25 15.13 16.83
N PHE A 420 -14.49 14.14 16.37
CA PHE A 420 -14.06 14.06 14.97
C PHE A 420 -15.24 13.78 14.03
N ASP A 421 -16.12 12.86 14.40
CA ASP A 421 -17.32 12.54 13.64
C ASP A 421 -18.28 13.73 13.61
N ASP A 422 -18.43 14.46 14.73
CA ASP A 422 -19.19 15.71 14.78
C ASP A 422 -18.59 16.80 13.87
N LEU A 423 -17.26 16.93 13.83
CA LEU A 423 -16.55 17.85 12.94
C LEU A 423 -16.85 17.51 11.47
N LEU A 424 -16.67 16.24 11.07
CA LEU A 424 -16.92 15.78 9.70
C LEU A 424 -18.38 15.96 9.31
N CYS A 425 -19.32 15.54 10.16
CA CYS A 425 -20.76 15.66 9.93
C CYS A 425 -21.18 17.12 9.71
N LYS A 426 -20.70 18.05 10.56
CA LYS A 426 -21.03 19.48 10.42
C LYS A 426 -20.32 20.13 9.24
N ALA A 427 -19.09 19.77 8.95
CA ALA A 427 -18.32 20.37 7.86
C ALA A 427 -18.75 19.88 6.46
N THR A 428 -19.27 18.66 6.36
CA THR A 428 -19.71 18.04 5.08
C THR A 428 -21.22 18.14 4.84
N ALA A 429 -21.97 18.82 5.72
CA ALA A 429 -23.41 19.01 5.58
C ALA A 429 -23.80 19.71 4.26
N ASP A 430 -22.95 20.62 3.80
CA ASP A 430 -23.11 21.33 2.54
C ASP A 430 -22.52 20.43 1.43
N LYS A 431 -23.39 19.87 0.56
CA LYS A 431 -23.16 18.74 -0.38
C LYS A 431 -22.06 18.90 -1.46
N LYS A 432 -20.99 19.65 -1.19
CA LYS A 432 -19.83 19.71 -2.07
C LYS A 432 -19.01 18.44 -1.89
N HIS A 433 -18.96 17.60 -2.92
CA HIS A 433 -18.25 16.32 -2.93
C HIS A 433 -16.71 16.47 -3.05
N THR A 434 -16.13 17.44 -2.34
CA THR A 434 -14.66 17.57 -2.28
C THR A 434 -14.10 16.32 -1.58
N PRO A 435 -13.17 15.58 -2.19
CA PRO A 435 -12.56 14.42 -1.56
C PRO A 435 -11.81 14.79 -0.28
N ILE A 436 -12.02 14.00 0.77
CA ILE A 436 -11.31 14.10 2.04
C ILE A 436 -10.43 12.87 2.18
N VAL A 437 -9.14 13.06 2.43
CA VAL A 437 -8.18 11.95 2.54
C VAL A 437 -7.64 11.89 3.95
N LEU A 438 -7.91 10.78 4.66
CA LEU A 438 -7.43 10.58 6.01
C LEU A 438 -6.06 9.92 6.03
N THR A 439 -5.10 10.53 6.74
CA THR A 439 -3.80 9.92 7.06
C THR A 439 -3.78 9.43 8.50
N ASN A 440 -2.88 8.48 8.80
CA ASN A 440 -2.70 7.89 10.13
C ASN A 440 -3.94 7.13 10.66
N THR A 441 -4.78 6.64 9.73
CA THR A 441 -5.91 5.75 10.02
C THR A 441 -5.66 4.32 9.55
N LEU A 442 -4.81 4.11 8.54
CA LEU A 442 -4.45 2.79 8.03
C LEU A 442 -2.92 2.68 7.81
N PRO A 443 -2.22 1.86 8.62
CA PRO A 443 -2.62 1.43 9.96
C PRO A 443 -2.72 2.65 10.90
N PRO A 444 -3.50 2.57 12.00
CA PRO A 444 -3.48 3.59 13.04
C PRO A 444 -2.06 3.74 13.64
N PRO A 445 -1.72 4.87 14.29
CA PRO A 445 -0.46 4.99 15.03
C PRO A 445 -0.41 3.89 16.09
N LEU A 446 0.75 3.32 16.41
CA LEU A 446 0.79 2.07 17.20
C LEU A 446 1.28 2.31 18.62
N GLY A 447 0.42 1.96 19.59
CA GLY A 447 0.76 1.77 21.00
C GLY A 447 0.41 0.35 21.44
N ALA A 448 1.39 -0.29 22.09
CA ALA A 448 1.41 -1.64 22.70
C ALA A 448 1.80 -2.85 21.80
N ASN A 449 2.91 -3.49 22.19
CA ASN A 449 3.51 -4.68 21.60
C ASN A 449 2.67 -5.95 21.86
N PHE A 450 1.46 -6.02 21.30
CA PHE A 450 0.63 -7.22 21.40
C PHE A 450 0.91 -8.20 20.25
N PRO A 451 0.97 -9.52 20.55
CA PRO A 451 0.88 -10.56 19.53
C PRO A 451 -0.43 -10.47 18.74
N ILE A 452 -0.41 -10.87 17.46
CA ILE A 452 -1.56 -10.77 16.52
C ILE A 452 -2.84 -11.39 17.12
N VAL A 453 -2.74 -12.58 17.72
CA VAL A 453 -3.89 -13.30 18.29
C VAL A 453 -4.55 -12.54 19.43
N THR A 454 -3.75 -11.82 20.22
CA THR A 454 -4.23 -10.99 21.33
C THR A 454 -4.85 -9.69 20.80
N LEU A 455 -4.27 -9.12 19.74
CA LEU A 455 -4.76 -7.89 19.11
C LEU A 455 -6.18 -8.06 18.55
N MET A 456 -6.50 -9.21 17.95
CA MET A 456 -7.84 -9.51 17.42
C MET A 456 -8.97 -9.41 18.45
N LYS A 457 -8.66 -9.58 19.74
CA LYS A 457 -9.64 -9.50 20.83
C LYS A 457 -9.48 -8.23 21.66
N HIS A 458 -8.50 -7.40 21.34
CA HIS A 458 -8.19 -6.22 22.12
C HIS A 458 -9.25 -5.13 21.87
N PRO A 459 -9.72 -4.42 22.91
CA PRO A 459 -10.72 -3.37 22.76
C PRO A 459 -10.35 -2.30 21.73
N THR A 460 -9.07 -1.93 21.63
CA THR A 460 -8.60 -0.94 20.63
C THR A 460 -8.82 -1.40 19.19
N TYR A 461 -8.72 -2.71 18.92
CA TYR A 461 -8.99 -3.24 17.58
C TYR A 461 -10.50 -3.27 17.28
N MET A 462 -11.34 -3.61 18.26
CA MET A 462 -12.81 -3.54 18.09
C MET A 462 -13.28 -2.10 17.86
N VAL A 463 -12.75 -1.14 18.61
CA VAL A 463 -13.02 0.30 18.42
C VAL A 463 -12.57 0.74 17.04
N TYR A 464 -11.39 0.29 16.60
CA TYR A 464 -10.89 0.55 15.26
C TYR A 464 -11.84 0.02 14.17
N GLN A 465 -12.30 -1.23 14.26
CA GLN A 465 -13.22 -1.81 13.30
C GLN A 465 -14.53 -1.02 13.21
N ASN A 466 -15.14 -0.70 14.35
CA ASN A 466 -16.36 0.09 14.40
C ASN A 466 -16.16 1.49 13.78
N ARG A 467 -15.01 2.12 14.05
CA ARG A 467 -14.66 3.42 13.51
C ARG A 467 -14.49 3.39 11.99
N ILE A 468 -13.77 2.41 11.47
CA ILE A 468 -13.59 2.26 10.02
C ILE A 468 -14.94 2.08 9.32
N SER A 469 -15.84 1.27 9.90
CA SER A 469 -17.20 1.12 9.40
C SER A 469 -17.97 2.45 9.42
N ALA A 470 -17.89 3.22 10.50
CA ALA A 470 -18.55 4.53 10.59
C ALA A 470 -18.01 5.53 9.57
N LEU A 471 -16.68 5.64 9.43
CA LEU A 471 -16.03 6.54 8.46
C LEU A 471 -16.36 6.17 7.01
N SER A 472 -16.62 4.89 6.73
CA SER A 472 -16.95 4.45 5.37
C SER A 472 -18.29 4.97 4.85
N LEU A 473 -19.18 5.43 5.74
CA LEU A 473 -20.48 6.03 5.42
C LEU A 473 -20.32 7.36 4.67
N TYR A 474 -19.18 8.04 4.83
CA TYR A 474 -18.87 9.24 4.08
C TYR A 474 -18.36 8.86 2.68
N GLU A 475 -19.16 9.13 1.65
CA GLU A 475 -18.86 8.73 0.26
C GLU A 475 -17.58 9.37 -0.29
N ASN A 476 -17.31 10.62 0.08
CA ASN A 476 -16.15 11.41 -0.37
C ASN A 476 -14.89 11.17 0.45
N LEU A 477 -14.91 10.21 1.39
CA LEU A 477 -13.81 9.95 2.29
C LEU A 477 -12.93 8.81 1.77
N HIS A 478 -11.63 9.09 1.68
CA HIS A 478 -10.58 8.18 1.26
C HIS A 478 -9.58 7.97 2.40
N VAL A 479 -8.88 6.83 2.38
CA VAL A 479 -7.90 6.47 3.40
C VAL A 479 -6.53 6.30 2.76
N LYS A 480 -5.52 6.98 3.31
CA LYS A 480 -4.12 6.81 2.93
C LYS A 480 -3.48 5.69 3.73
N LEU A 481 -2.88 4.74 3.01
CA LEU A 481 -2.07 3.67 3.55
C LEU A 481 -0.62 4.13 3.62
N LEU A 482 -0.20 4.59 4.79
CA LEU A 482 1.14 5.12 5.05
C LEU A 482 1.91 4.22 6.01
N PRO A 483 3.26 4.19 5.96
CA PRO A 483 4.01 3.44 6.93
C PRO A 483 3.78 4.03 8.34
N PRO A 484 3.48 3.18 9.34
CA PRO A 484 3.43 3.63 10.72
C PRO A 484 4.82 4.07 11.16
N THR A 485 4.88 4.83 12.26
CA THR A 485 6.15 5.15 12.93
C THR A 485 6.74 3.86 13.52
N TRP A 486 7.61 3.19 12.77
CA TRP A 486 8.34 2.03 13.26
C TRP A 486 9.22 2.47 14.43
N SER A 487 8.99 1.91 15.62
CA SER A 487 9.99 1.95 16.68
C SER A 487 11.31 1.41 16.11
N SER A 488 12.46 1.99 16.46
CA SER A 488 13.78 1.57 15.96
C SER A 488 14.07 0.07 16.14
N ASP A 489 13.38 -0.59 17.07
CA ASP A 489 13.44 -2.03 17.33
C ASP A 489 12.57 -2.90 16.39
N ALA A 490 11.70 -2.30 15.59
CA ALA A 490 10.68 -2.99 14.79
C ALA A 490 11.19 -3.53 13.45
N THR A 491 12.29 -2.98 12.93
CA THR A 491 12.92 -3.45 11.67
C THR A 491 14.23 -4.19 11.89
N SER A 492 14.83 -4.09 13.08
CA SER A 492 16.12 -4.70 13.42
C SER A 492 16.01 -6.15 13.89
N ARG A 493 14.82 -6.57 14.38
CA ARG A 493 14.60 -7.92 14.91
C ARG A 493 14.26 -8.93 13.80
N PRO A 494 14.91 -10.11 13.77
CA PRO A 494 14.56 -11.17 12.82
C PRO A 494 13.11 -11.62 13.03
N GLY A 495 12.33 -11.69 11.94
CA GLY A 495 10.91 -12.07 11.96
C GLY A 495 9.94 -10.92 12.25
N ALA A 496 10.41 -9.72 12.61
CA ALA A 496 9.54 -8.59 12.89
C ALA A 496 8.73 -8.15 11.66
N LEU A 497 9.32 -8.21 10.46
CA LEU A 497 8.62 -7.91 9.20
C LEU A 497 7.40 -8.82 8.99
N ASN A 498 7.52 -10.11 9.31
CA ASN A 498 6.41 -11.07 9.18
C ASN A 498 5.32 -10.82 10.21
N GLU A 499 5.69 -10.43 11.44
CA GLU A 499 4.74 -10.01 12.46
C GLU A 499 3.98 -8.75 12.01
N TRP A 500 4.70 -7.78 11.44
CA TRP A 500 4.13 -6.56 10.86
C TRP A 500 3.21 -6.84 9.68
N LYS A 501 3.59 -7.77 8.80
CA LYS A 501 2.73 -8.23 7.69
C LYS A 501 1.42 -8.81 8.23
N GLY A 502 1.48 -9.62 9.28
CA GLY A 502 0.29 -10.16 9.94
C GLY A 502 -0.59 -9.08 10.59
N LYS A 503 0.02 -8.11 11.28
CA LYS A 503 -0.68 -6.95 11.87
C LYS A 503 -1.31 -6.05 10.80
N LEU A 504 -0.58 -5.78 9.72
CA LEU A 504 -1.04 -4.96 8.61
C LEU A 504 -2.26 -5.59 7.94
N LYS A 505 -2.22 -6.90 7.64
CA LYS A 505 -3.39 -7.63 7.10
C LYS A 505 -4.61 -7.54 8.02
N LEU A 506 -4.41 -7.57 9.34
CA LEU A 506 -5.50 -7.44 10.31
C LEU A 506 -6.18 -6.06 10.25
N TYR A 507 -5.42 -4.98 9.99
CA TYR A 507 -5.99 -3.63 9.82
C TYR A 507 -6.54 -3.38 8.41
N ILE A 508 -5.91 -3.96 7.38
CA ILE A 508 -6.38 -3.85 5.99
C ILE A 508 -7.74 -4.52 5.81
N GLY A 509 -7.99 -5.68 6.43
CA GLY A 509 -9.25 -6.44 6.25
C GLY A 509 -10.52 -5.59 6.47
N PRO A 510 -10.71 -4.96 7.64
CA PRO A 510 -11.85 -4.07 7.89
C PRO A 510 -11.93 -2.88 6.94
N VAL A 511 -10.79 -2.31 6.55
CA VAL A 511 -10.77 -1.17 5.61
C VAL A 511 -11.16 -1.60 4.20
N LEU A 512 -10.71 -2.77 3.75
CA LEU A 512 -11.16 -3.34 2.47
C LEU A 512 -12.66 -3.63 2.48
N GLU A 513 -13.20 -4.16 3.58
CA GLU A 513 -14.63 -4.44 3.72
C GLU A 513 -15.48 -3.16 3.69
N ALA A 514 -15.03 -2.10 4.38
CA ALA A 514 -15.80 -0.87 4.53
C ALA A 514 -15.58 0.13 3.37
N PHE A 515 -14.32 0.36 2.96
CA PHE A 515 -13.96 1.33 1.93
C PHE A 515 -13.91 0.75 0.52
N GLY A 516 -13.75 -0.56 0.39
CA GLY A 516 -13.43 -1.21 -0.88
C GLY A 516 -12.02 -0.86 -1.37
N PHE A 517 -11.65 -1.37 -2.55
CA PHE A 517 -10.38 -1.05 -3.20
C PHE A 517 -10.38 0.29 -3.93
N GLU A 518 -11.51 1.00 -4.01
CA GLU A 518 -11.65 2.26 -4.74
C GLU A 518 -11.32 3.50 -3.90
N ARG A 519 -11.24 3.35 -2.57
CA ARG A 519 -11.07 4.47 -1.63
C ARG A 519 -9.80 4.38 -0.78
N ILE A 520 -8.88 3.49 -1.13
CA ILE A 520 -7.58 3.33 -0.47
C ILE A 520 -6.48 3.88 -1.38
N ILE A 521 -5.55 4.68 -0.83
CA ILE A 521 -4.48 5.34 -1.58
C ILE A 521 -3.13 4.99 -0.94
N PHE A 522 -2.18 4.48 -1.73
CA PHE A 522 -0.83 4.17 -1.26
C PHE A 522 0.05 5.42 -1.05
N GLY A 523 0.86 5.42 0.00
CA GLY A 523 1.96 6.37 0.19
C GLY A 523 3.15 5.75 0.91
N SER A 524 4.36 6.20 0.58
CA SER A 524 5.60 5.58 1.07
C SER A 524 6.26 6.24 2.29
N SER A 525 5.86 7.47 2.63
CA SER A 525 6.41 8.20 3.77
C SER A 525 5.39 8.32 4.90
N SER A 526 5.87 8.27 6.15
CA SER A 526 5.02 8.44 7.34
C SER A 526 4.49 9.88 7.46
N SER A 527 3.41 10.10 8.23
CA SER A 527 2.85 11.44 8.46
C SER A 527 3.46 12.20 9.65
N SER A 528 4.17 11.53 10.57
CA SER A 528 4.79 12.17 11.75
C SER A 528 6.07 12.97 11.42
N SER A 529 6.16 14.24 11.81
CA SER A 529 7.34 15.10 11.59
C SER A 529 8.54 14.78 12.50
N SER A 530 8.34 13.97 13.55
CA SER A 530 9.31 13.72 14.62
C SER A 530 10.01 12.36 14.54
N GLY A 531 9.55 11.44 13.69
CA GLY A 531 10.13 10.10 13.55
C GLY A 531 11.23 10.07 12.50
N GLU A 532 12.35 9.41 12.80
CA GLU A 532 13.31 8.95 11.79
C GLU A 532 12.51 8.37 10.62
N ALA A 533 12.71 8.94 9.42
CA ALA A 533 12.05 8.51 8.20
C ALA A 533 12.06 6.98 8.16
N SER A 534 10.88 6.39 7.94
CA SER A 534 10.71 4.94 7.79
C SER A 534 11.87 4.40 6.97
N LYS A 535 12.77 3.67 7.62
CA LYS A 535 13.95 3.10 6.97
C LYS A 535 13.45 2.18 5.88
N LEU A 536 13.51 2.65 4.63
CA LEU A 536 13.27 1.93 3.37
C LEU A 536 11.81 1.94 2.85
N PRO A 537 11.41 2.96 2.06
CA PRO A 537 10.23 2.96 1.20
C PRO A 537 10.00 1.66 0.40
N ALA A 538 11.07 1.00 -0.06
CA ALA A 538 10.99 -0.30 -0.75
C ALA A 538 10.34 -1.39 0.12
N VAL A 539 10.75 -1.48 1.38
CA VAL A 539 10.26 -2.51 2.31
C VAL A 539 8.78 -2.31 2.59
N TRP A 540 8.35 -1.06 2.74
CA TRP A 540 6.92 -0.74 2.91
C TRP A 540 6.10 -1.09 1.67
N TYR A 541 6.58 -0.72 0.48
CA TYR A 541 5.93 -1.06 -0.79
C TYR A 541 5.75 -2.58 -0.94
N GLU A 542 6.81 -3.36 -0.71
CA GLU A 542 6.77 -4.83 -0.77
C GLU A 542 5.80 -5.42 0.26
N LEU A 543 5.87 -4.94 1.51
CA LEU A 543 5.02 -5.39 2.60
C LEU A 543 3.54 -5.17 2.28
N VAL A 544 3.19 -3.97 1.79
CA VAL A 544 1.82 -3.62 1.41
C VAL A 544 1.35 -4.48 0.23
N ARG A 545 2.16 -4.57 -0.83
CA ARG A 545 1.82 -5.34 -2.04
C ARG A 545 1.57 -6.80 -1.71
N GLU A 546 2.47 -7.43 -0.94
CA GLU A 546 2.30 -8.82 -0.52
C GLU A 546 1.12 -9.01 0.43
N SER A 547 0.84 -8.04 1.31
CA SER A 547 -0.30 -8.10 2.22
C SER A 547 -1.63 -8.12 1.47
N PHE A 548 -1.81 -7.28 0.45
CA PHE A 548 -3.01 -7.30 -0.38
C PHE A 548 -3.08 -8.56 -1.25
N ALA A 549 -1.97 -9.01 -1.82
CA ALA A 549 -1.96 -10.22 -2.63
C ALA A 549 -2.31 -11.48 -1.80
N GLU A 550 -1.86 -11.56 -0.54
CA GLU A 550 -2.25 -12.65 0.37
C GLU A 550 -3.70 -12.58 0.85
N LEU A 551 -4.33 -11.40 0.80
CA LEU A 551 -5.76 -11.24 1.07
C LEU A 551 -6.63 -11.62 -0.15
N GLY A 552 -6.01 -12.07 -1.26
CA GLY A 552 -6.73 -12.49 -2.46
C GLY A 552 -7.27 -11.32 -3.28
N VAL A 553 -6.64 -10.14 -3.19
CA VAL A 553 -7.04 -8.96 -3.97
C VAL A 553 -6.62 -9.11 -5.42
N ASP A 554 -7.56 -8.88 -6.34
CA ASP A 554 -7.35 -8.97 -7.79
C ASP A 554 -6.43 -7.86 -8.33
N GLN A 555 -5.91 -8.07 -9.54
CA GLN A 555 -5.00 -7.14 -10.21
C GLN A 555 -5.60 -5.73 -10.37
N ASP A 556 -6.86 -5.61 -10.78
CA ASP A 556 -7.53 -4.31 -10.95
C ASP A 556 -7.62 -3.53 -9.63
N ALA A 557 -7.86 -4.24 -8.54
CA ALA A 557 -7.92 -3.64 -7.21
C ALA A 557 -6.54 -3.18 -6.72
N ILE A 558 -5.47 -3.93 -7.02
CA ILE A 558 -4.09 -3.51 -6.77
C ILE A 558 -3.76 -2.25 -7.58
N ASP A 559 -4.11 -2.20 -8.86
CA ASP A 559 -3.88 -1.01 -9.70
C ASP A 559 -4.67 0.20 -9.19
N ASN A 560 -5.85 0.00 -8.62
CA ASN A 560 -6.61 1.06 -7.98
C ASN A 560 -5.90 1.63 -6.75
N ILE A 561 -5.46 0.75 -5.83
CA ILE A 561 -4.81 1.13 -4.57
C ILE A 561 -3.48 1.88 -4.82
N PHE A 562 -2.67 1.39 -5.76
CA PHE A 562 -1.34 1.94 -6.02
C PHE A 562 -1.32 3.09 -7.04
N MET A 563 -2.35 3.27 -7.87
CA MET A 563 -2.32 4.24 -8.97
C MET A 563 -3.66 4.95 -9.21
N ASN A 564 -4.72 4.23 -9.60
CA ASN A 564 -5.91 4.89 -10.16
C ASN A 564 -6.63 5.77 -9.13
N ASN A 565 -6.65 5.38 -7.86
CA ASN A 565 -7.30 6.17 -6.81
C ASN A 565 -6.56 7.48 -6.57
N ALA A 566 -5.23 7.44 -6.46
CA ALA A 566 -4.41 8.65 -6.33
C ALA A 566 -4.59 9.58 -7.54
N LYS A 567 -4.60 9.02 -8.76
CA LYS A 567 -4.84 9.77 -10.00
C LYS A 567 -6.23 10.40 -10.02
N ARG A 568 -7.26 9.70 -9.56
CA ARG A 568 -8.65 10.19 -9.51
C ARG A 568 -8.81 11.29 -8.48
N VAL A 569 -8.16 11.18 -7.32
CA VAL A 569 -8.29 12.14 -6.23
C VAL A 569 -7.43 13.37 -6.47
N TYR A 570 -6.14 13.20 -6.74
CA TYR A 570 -5.20 14.32 -6.89
C TYR A 570 -5.03 14.82 -8.34
N GLY A 571 -5.33 13.98 -9.33
CA GLY A 571 -5.10 14.29 -10.75
C GLY A 571 -6.27 14.85 -11.52
N GLN A 572 -7.41 15.13 -10.88
CA GLN A 572 -8.49 15.87 -11.52
C GLN A 572 -8.06 17.33 -11.76
N SER A 573 -7.89 17.66 -13.04
CA SER A 573 -7.76 19.03 -13.56
C SER A 573 -9.08 19.49 -14.17
#